data_AF-A0A3D2F718-F1
#
_entry.id   AF-A0A3D2F718-F1
#
_cell.length_a   1.000
_cell.length_b   1.000
_cell.length_c   1.000
_cell.angle_alpha   90.00
_cell.angle_beta   90.00
_cell.angle_gamma   90.00
#
_symmetry.space_group_name_H-M   'P 1'
#
loop_
_entity.id
_entity.type
_entity.pdbx_description
1 polymer ?
#
loop_
_entity_poly.entity_id
_entity_poly.type
_entity_poly.pdbx_seq_one_letter_code
_entity_poly.pdbx_strand_id
1 'polypeptide(L)'
;MTAYDDLMAFTRETTALGQIAGRLGWDQETMMPKGAAPQRGEEMAAIEGVLHGRRTDPRVGDWLAAIDTSTIGDVGKAQVRHIQRSFDRASKVPADLAATIARVTSTAQ
;
A
#
# COMPACT_ATOMS: atom_id res chain seq x y z
N MET A 1 -11.38 -4.05 -20.48
CA MET A 1 -11.80 -3.58 -19.15
C MET A 1 -11.70 -2.06 -19.14
N THR A 2 -12.49 -1.35 -18.32
CA THR A 2 -12.40 0.11 -18.23
C THR A 2 -11.24 0.53 -17.31
N ALA A 3 -10.76 1.78 -17.42
CA ALA A 3 -9.73 2.31 -16.51
C ALA A 3 -10.14 2.20 -15.04
N TYR A 4 -11.43 2.34 -14.75
CA TYR A 4 -11.99 2.13 -13.42
C TYR A 4 -11.87 0.66 -12.97
N ASP A 5 -12.21 -0.30 -13.83
CA ASP A 5 -12.11 -1.73 -13.50
C ASP A 5 -10.66 -2.15 -13.23
N ASP A 6 -9.73 -1.66 -14.04
CA ASP A 6 -8.29 -1.93 -13.90
C ASP A 6 -7.74 -1.34 -12.60
N LEU A 7 -8.08 -0.08 -12.30
CA LEU A 7 -7.71 0.58 -11.04
C LEU A 7 -8.25 -0.19 -9.84
N MET A 8 -9.50 -0.65 -9.90
CA MET A 8 -10.12 -1.39 -8.80
C MET A 8 -9.52 -2.78 -8.61
N ALA A 9 -9.21 -3.50 -9.70
CA ALA A 9 -8.49 -4.77 -9.64
C ALA A 9 -7.11 -4.60 -8.98
N PHE A 10 -6.34 -3.61 -9.44
CA PHE A 10 -5.03 -3.29 -8.90
C PHE A 10 -5.08 -2.87 -7.41
N THR A 11 -6.09 -2.10 -7.04
CA THR A 11 -6.31 -1.65 -5.66
C THR A 11 -6.68 -2.81 -4.73
N ARG A 12 -7.49 -3.77 -5.20
CA ARG A 12 -7.86 -4.97 -4.41
C ARG A 12 -6.62 -5.80 -4.06
N GLU A 13 -5.76 -6.06 -5.03
CA GLU A 13 -4.52 -6.81 -4.79
C GLU A 13 -3.58 -6.03 -3.85
N THR A 14 -3.42 -4.73 -4.05
CA THR A 14 -2.62 -3.86 -3.16
C THR A 14 -3.16 -3.89 -1.72
N THR A 15 -4.49 -3.92 -1.57
CA THR A 15 -5.15 -4.03 -0.28
C THR A 15 -4.87 -5.38 0.37
N ALA A 16 -4.95 -6.48 -0.39
CA ALA A 16 -4.64 -7.82 0.10
C ALA A 16 -3.20 -7.94 0.62
N LEU A 17 -2.22 -7.38 -0.11
CA LEU A 17 -0.84 -7.27 0.36
C LEU A 17 -0.73 -6.44 1.65
N GLY A 18 -1.51 -5.36 1.75
CA GLY A 18 -1.60 -4.54 2.96
C GLY A 18 -2.15 -5.33 4.16
N GLN A 19 -3.11 -6.23 3.93
CA GLN A 19 -3.61 -7.12 4.98
C GLN A 19 -2.57 -8.15 5.41
N ILE A 20 -1.72 -8.63 4.49
CA ILE A 20 -0.58 -9.50 4.84
C ILE A 20 0.38 -8.74 5.76
N ALA A 21 0.76 -7.51 5.40
CA ALA A 21 1.58 -6.66 6.26
C ALA A 21 0.93 -6.43 7.64
N GLY A 22 -0.39 -6.22 7.68
CA GLY A 22 -1.13 -6.11 8.94
C GLY A 22 -1.06 -7.37 9.81
N ARG A 23 -1.08 -8.57 9.20
CA ARG A 23 -0.89 -9.83 9.93
C ARG A 23 0.53 -10.00 10.46
N LEU A 24 1.55 -9.57 9.72
CA LEU A 24 2.94 -9.56 10.22
C LEU A 24 3.09 -8.64 11.43
N GLY A 25 2.44 -7.46 11.40
CA GLY A 25 2.38 -6.56 12.56
C GLY A 25 1.65 -7.19 13.74
N TRP A 26 0.51 -7.83 13.53
CA TRP A 26 -0.20 -8.53 14.62
C TRP A 26 0.64 -9.66 15.23
N ASP A 27 1.29 -10.47 14.41
CA ASP A 27 2.15 -11.56 14.87
C ASP A 27 3.32 -11.01 15.70
N GLN A 28 3.89 -9.88 15.28
CA GLN A 28 4.98 -9.21 15.97
C GLN A 28 4.61 -8.88 17.42
N GLU A 29 3.39 -8.38 17.63
CA GLU A 29 2.91 -7.94 18.94
C GLU A 29 2.36 -9.06 19.83
N THR A 30 2.07 -10.24 19.26
CA THR A 30 1.30 -11.27 19.98
C THR A 30 1.98 -12.62 20.09
N MET A 31 2.73 -13.03 19.06
CA MET A 31 3.24 -14.40 18.94
C MET A 31 4.76 -14.46 18.70
N MET A 32 5.35 -13.39 18.16
CA MET A 32 6.76 -13.39 17.75
C MET A 32 7.69 -13.70 18.92
N PRO A 33 8.61 -14.67 18.78
CA PRO A 33 9.54 -15.01 19.85
C PRO A 33 10.59 -13.90 20.05
N LYS A 34 11.12 -13.82 21.28
CA LYS A 34 12.24 -12.92 21.60
C LYS A 34 13.44 -13.23 20.69
N GLY A 35 14.07 -12.17 20.20
CA GLY A 35 15.25 -12.27 19.32
C GLY A 35 14.93 -12.33 17.82
N ALA A 36 13.66 -12.44 17.42
CA ALA A 36 13.27 -12.45 16.00
C ALA A 36 13.11 -11.04 15.38
N ALA A 37 13.26 -9.97 16.17
CA ALA A 37 13.07 -8.59 15.72
C ALA A 37 13.91 -8.17 14.49
N PRO A 38 15.18 -8.62 14.31
CA PRO A 38 15.93 -8.32 13.09
C PRO A 38 15.29 -8.92 11.83
N GLN A 39 14.89 -10.20 11.89
CA GLN A 39 14.24 -10.88 10.77
C GLN A 39 12.88 -10.25 10.47
N ARG A 40 12.08 -9.95 11.49
CA ARG A 40 10.80 -9.26 11.31
C ARG A 40 10.97 -7.88 10.69
N GLY A 41 12.01 -7.15 11.08
CA GLY A 41 12.37 -5.88 10.45
C GLY A 41 12.63 -6.02 8.95
N GLU A 42 13.36 -7.05 8.53
CA GLU A 42 13.61 -7.34 7.11
C GLU A 42 12.33 -7.68 6.35
N GLU A 43 11.46 -8.53 6.93
CA GLU A 43 10.15 -8.88 6.36
C GLU A 43 9.26 -7.64 6.17
N MET A 44 9.18 -6.78 7.19
CA MET A 44 8.43 -5.53 7.15
C MET A 44 8.98 -4.55 6.12
N ALA A 45 10.30 -4.43 6.00
CA ALA A 45 10.93 -3.60 4.99
C ALA A 45 10.63 -4.10 3.56
N ALA A 46 10.71 -5.42 3.34
CA ALA A 46 10.45 -6.03 2.05
C ALA A 46 9.00 -5.83 1.59
N ILE A 47 8.02 -6.12 2.46
CA ILE A 47 6.60 -5.95 2.11
C ILE A 47 6.23 -4.47 1.93
N GLU A 48 6.81 -3.56 2.72
CA GLU A 48 6.59 -2.12 2.52
C GLU A 48 7.22 -1.65 1.20
N GLY A 49 8.37 -2.17 0.78
CA GLY A 49 8.94 -1.88 -0.54
C GLY A 49 7.98 -2.26 -1.69
N VAL A 50 7.38 -3.45 -1.61
CA VAL A 50 6.36 -3.90 -2.59
C VAL A 50 5.12 -3.01 -2.55
N LEU A 51 4.58 -2.75 -1.35
CA LEU A 51 3.39 -1.92 -1.17
C LEU A 51 3.60 -0.49 -1.63
N HIS A 52 4.74 0.10 -1.30
CA HIS A 52 5.10 1.45 -1.70
C HIS A 52 5.18 1.53 -3.23
N GLY A 53 5.91 0.62 -3.88
CA GLY A 53 6.00 0.58 -5.35
C GLY A 53 4.64 0.45 -6.03
N ARG A 54 3.71 -0.32 -5.46
CA ARG A 54 2.33 -0.38 -5.98
C ARG A 54 1.55 0.90 -5.74
N ARG A 55 1.68 1.52 -4.56
CA ARG A 55 0.99 2.76 -4.19
C ARG A 55 1.48 3.98 -4.97
N THR A 56 2.66 3.92 -5.59
CA THR A 56 3.26 4.99 -6.41
C THR A 56 3.43 4.60 -7.88
N ASP A 57 2.87 3.46 -8.31
CA ASP A 57 2.96 3.00 -9.69
C ASP A 57 2.32 4.02 -10.65
N PRO A 58 3.03 4.50 -11.69
CA PRO A 58 2.52 5.50 -12.61
C PRO A 58 1.18 5.13 -13.26
N ARG A 59 0.91 3.83 -13.45
CA ARG A 59 -0.36 3.34 -14.01
C ARG A 59 -1.57 3.76 -13.17
N VAL A 60 -1.39 3.90 -11.85
CA VAL A 60 -2.44 4.40 -10.95
C VAL A 60 -2.81 5.84 -11.34
N GLY A 61 -1.82 6.70 -11.60
CA GLY A 61 -2.03 8.06 -12.08
C GLY A 61 -2.71 8.10 -13.45
N ASP A 62 -2.27 7.24 -14.37
CA ASP A 62 -2.85 7.15 -15.73
C ASP A 62 -4.33 6.73 -15.68
N TRP A 63 -4.68 5.74 -14.88
CA TRP A 63 -6.08 5.32 -14.71
C TRP A 63 -6.91 6.40 -14.04
N LEU A 64 -6.41 7.04 -12.98
CA LEU A 64 -7.10 8.14 -12.30
C LEU A 64 -7.41 9.30 -13.25
N ALA A 65 -6.48 9.64 -14.14
CA ALA A 65 -6.68 10.67 -15.16
C ALA A 65 -7.68 10.27 -16.26
N ALA A 66 -7.77 8.97 -16.59
CA ALA A 66 -8.63 8.44 -17.63
C ALA A 66 -10.08 8.17 -17.18
N ILE A 67 -10.36 8.15 -15.87
CA ILE A 67 -11.71 7.89 -15.34
C ILE A 67 -12.58 9.13 -15.46
N ASP A 68 -13.64 9.04 -16.27
CA ASP A 68 -14.74 10.00 -16.23
C ASP A 68 -15.61 9.73 -14.99
N THR A 69 -15.49 10.59 -13.98
CA THR A 69 -16.26 10.44 -12.74
C THR A 69 -17.77 10.66 -12.91
N SER A 70 -18.21 11.24 -14.02
CA SER A 70 -19.64 11.42 -14.32
C SER A 70 -20.33 10.11 -14.71
N THR A 71 -19.57 9.13 -15.21
CA THR A 71 -20.10 7.83 -15.67
C THR A 71 -20.14 6.76 -14.58
N ILE A 72 -19.70 7.07 -13.36
CA ILE A 72 -19.68 6.15 -12.22
C ILE A 72 -20.61 6.62 -11.09
N GLY A 73 -21.16 5.68 -10.32
CA GLY A 73 -22.00 5.98 -9.16
C GLY A 73 -21.22 6.62 -8.01
N ASP A 74 -21.92 7.14 -7.01
CA ASP A 74 -21.32 7.92 -5.90
C ASP A 74 -20.27 7.14 -5.09
N VAL A 75 -20.47 5.82 -4.95
CA VAL A 75 -19.47 4.93 -4.34
C VAL A 75 -18.17 4.92 -5.14
N GLY A 76 -18.26 4.83 -6.48
CA GLY A 76 -17.09 4.85 -7.35
C GLY A 76 -16.37 6.20 -7.30
N LYS A 77 -17.11 7.31 -7.31
CA LYS A 77 -16.54 8.66 -7.12
C LYS A 77 -15.78 8.77 -5.81
N ALA A 78 -16.34 8.24 -4.72
CA ALA A 78 -15.67 8.21 -3.42
C ALA A 78 -14.38 7.36 -3.46
N GLN A 79 -14.43 6.17 -4.08
CA GLN A 79 -13.27 5.29 -4.24
C GLN A 79 -12.14 6.01 -4.98
N VAL A 80 -12.42 6.61 -6.15
CA VAL A 80 -11.45 7.38 -6.94
C VAL A 80 -10.82 8.50 -6.09
N ARG A 81 -11.63 9.27 -5.37
CA ARG A 81 -11.14 10.34 -4.47
C ARG A 81 -10.20 9.81 -3.39
N HIS A 82 -10.53 8.69 -2.76
CA HIS A 82 -9.70 8.09 -1.70
C HIS A 82 -8.40 7.51 -2.24
N ILE A 83 -8.45 6.89 -3.43
CA ILE A 83 -7.28 6.34 -4.10
C ILE A 83 -6.35 7.47 -4.54
N GLN A 84 -6.87 8.53 -5.19
CA GLN A 84 -6.09 9.71 -5.57
C GLN A 84 -5.36 10.32 -4.37
N ARG A 85 -6.07 10.59 -3.27
CA ARG A 85 -5.47 11.14 -2.05
C ARG A 85 -4.35 10.25 -1.49
N SER A 86 -4.49 8.92 -1.63
CA SER A 86 -3.50 7.97 -1.14
C SER A 86 -2.27 7.92 -2.06
N PHE A 87 -2.49 7.91 -3.38
CA PHE A 87 -1.44 7.98 -4.41
C PHE A 87 -0.62 9.27 -4.29
N ASP A 88 -1.29 10.43 -4.19
CA ASP A 88 -0.62 11.73 -4.04
C ASP A 88 0.24 11.82 -2.78
N ARG A 89 -0.22 11.19 -1.69
CA ARG A 89 0.52 11.18 -0.42
C ARG A 89 1.69 10.21 -0.47
N ALA A 90 1.49 9.02 -1.03
CA ALA A 90 2.55 8.02 -1.15
C ALA A 90 3.69 8.53 -2.06
N SER A 91 3.35 9.17 -3.17
CA SER A 91 4.30 9.67 -4.17
C SER A 91 5.20 10.81 -3.67
N LYS A 92 4.89 11.39 -2.51
CA LYS A 92 5.72 12.44 -1.87
C LYS A 92 6.83 11.86 -1.00
N VAL A 93 6.86 10.56 -0.77
CA VAL A 93 7.83 9.88 0.08
C VAL A 93 8.69 8.97 -0.79
N PRO A 94 10.03 9.07 -0.75
CA PRO A 94 10.91 8.13 -1.42
C PRO A 94 10.73 6.69 -0.91
N ALA A 95 10.85 5.71 -1.81
CA ALA A 95 10.62 4.30 -1.50
C ALA A 95 11.64 3.73 -0.49
N ASP A 96 12.90 4.16 -0.60
CA ASP A 96 13.99 3.79 0.31
C ASP A 96 13.73 4.28 1.74
N LEU A 97 13.22 5.51 1.88
CA LEU A 97 12.82 6.07 3.16
C LEU A 97 11.64 5.29 3.76
N ALA A 98 10.61 4.97 2.97
CA ALA A 98 9.47 4.20 3.44
C ALA A 98 9.88 2.81 3.97
N ALA A 99 10.71 2.07 3.22
CA ALA A 99 11.21 0.77 3.64
C ALA A 99 12.12 0.86 4.88
N THR A 100 12.91 1.93 5.00
CA THR A 100 13.77 2.15 6.17
C THR A 100 12.95 2.43 7.43
N ILE A 101 11.92 3.27 7.35
CA ILE A 101 11.00 3.53 8.48
C ILE A 101 10.33 2.24 8.94
N ALA A 102 9.84 1.41 8.00
CA ALA A 102 9.20 0.14 8.32
C ALA A 102 10.13 -0.81 9.10
N ARG A 103 11.38 -0.95 8.63
CA ARG A 103 12.42 -1.77 9.27
C ARG A 103 12.72 -1.28 10.69
N VAL A 104 13.06 0.00 10.83
CA VAL A 104 13.50 0.57 12.11
C VAL A 104 12.38 0.52 13.14
N THR A 105 11.15 0.85 12.76
CA THR A 105 10.01 0.80 13.67
C THR A 105 9.73 -0.61 14.15
N SER A 106 9.85 -1.61 13.26
CA SER A 106 9.65 -3.01 13.59
C SER A 106 10.75 -3.54 14.51
N THR A 107 12.02 -3.24 14.23
CA THR A 107 13.14 -3.70 15.08
C THR A 107 13.16 -3.04 16.47
N ALA A 108 12.49 -1.89 16.63
CA ALA A 108 12.46 -1.13 17.88
C ALA A 108 11.30 -1.46 18.84
N GLN A 109 10.38 -2.38 18.48
CA GLN A 109 9.30 -2.84 19.37
C GLN A 109 9.83 -3.75 20.49
#